data_AF-A0AAU6MIW4-F1
#
_entry.id   AF-A0AAU6MIW4-F1
#
_cell.length_a   1.000
_cell.length_b   1.000
_cell.length_c   1.000
_cell.angle_alpha   90.00
_cell.angle_beta   90.00
_cell.angle_gamma   90.00
#
_symmetry.space_group_name_H-M   'P 1'
#
loop_
_entity.id
_entity.type
_entity.pdbx_description
1 polymer ?
#
loop_
_entity_poly.entity_id
_entity_poly.type
_entity_poly.pdbx_seq_one_letter_code
_entity_poly.pdbx_strand_id
1 'polypeptide(L)'
;MTVTHTLHVPGAHLHYELRGTARFVPDIAALTVAPTRVVVGVGADSGGLVTYRTSVALAELLGTPPVEFPGDHGGFLGQPEKFAEALRRTLTV
;
A
#
# COMPACT_ATOMS: atom_id res chain seq x y z
N MET A 1 -10.02 10.19 -9.52
CA MET A 1 -11.45 10.01 -9.86
C MET A 1 -11.63 8.54 -10.18
N THR A 2 -12.37 7.81 -9.37
CA THR A 2 -12.63 6.37 -9.58
C THR A 2 -14.03 6.23 -10.17
N VAL A 3 -14.17 5.45 -11.24
CA VAL A 3 -15.46 5.22 -11.91
C VAL A 3 -16.02 3.87 -11.45
N THR A 4 -17.07 3.94 -10.62
CA THR A 4 -17.79 2.77 -10.13
C THR A 4 -18.71 2.20 -11.20
N HIS A 5 -18.51 0.91 -11.49
CA HIS A 5 -19.40 0.15 -12.37
C HIS A 5 -20.07 -0.96 -11.56
N THR A 6 -21.39 -1.00 -11.58
CA THR A 6 -22.21 -1.98 -10.86
C THR A 6 -22.71 -3.03 -11.84
N LEU A 7 -22.37 -4.30 -11.61
CA LEU A 7 -23.02 -5.43 -12.27
C LEU A 7 -24.04 -6.04 -11.30
N HIS A 8 -25.30 -6.13 -11.74
CA HIS A 8 -26.35 -6.76 -10.96
C HIS A 8 -26.24 -8.29 -11.05
N VAL A 9 -26.10 -8.96 -9.91
CA VAL A 9 -26.21 -10.41 -9.77
C VAL A 9 -27.35 -10.70 -8.79
N PRO A 10 -28.31 -11.59 -9.09
CA PRO A 10 -29.40 -11.89 -8.17
C PRO A 10 -28.86 -12.34 -6.80
N GLY A 11 -29.18 -11.59 -5.74
CA GLY A 11 -28.73 -11.86 -4.38
C GLY A 11 -27.33 -11.34 -4.02
N ALA A 12 -26.62 -10.64 -4.91
CA ALA A 12 -25.31 -10.06 -4.60
C ALA A 12 -24.99 -8.79 -5.41
N HIS A 13 -24.43 -7.78 -4.74
CA HIS A 13 -23.83 -6.62 -5.40
C HIS A 13 -22.32 -6.85 -5.54
N LEU A 14 -21.84 -7.04 -6.77
CA LEU A 14 -20.40 -7.18 -7.04
C LEU A 14 -19.83 -5.83 -7.47
N HIS A 15 -19.08 -5.17 -6.57
CA HIS A 15 -18.40 -3.92 -6.86
C HIS A 15 -17.05 -4.20 -7.51
N TYR A 16 -16.88 -3.76 -8.76
CA TYR A 16 -15.69 -4.01 -9.55
C TYR A 16 -14.69 -2.84 -9.50
N GLU A 17 -14.34 -2.41 -8.28
CA GLU A 17 -13.43 -1.27 -8.09
C GLU A 17 -11.94 -1.69 -8.14
N LEU A 18 -11.66 -2.95 -7.81
CA LEU A 18 -10.31 -3.34 -7.41
C LEU A 18 -9.45 -3.96 -8.50
N ARG A 19 -9.94 -4.48 -9.63
CA ARG A 19 -9.00 -5.16 -10.58
C ARG A 19 -8.02 -4.18 -11.22
N GLY A 20 -8.36 -2.89 -11.37
CA GLY A 20 -7.43 -1.90 -11.89
C GLY A 20 -6.21 -1.71 -10.97
N THR A 21 -6.41 -1.77 -9.66
CA THR A 21 -5.37 -1.60 -8.64
C THR A 21 -4.75 -2.93 -8.20
N ALA A 22 -5.53 -4.01 -8.15
CA ALA A 22 -5.13 -5.33 -7.67
C ALA A 22 -4.49 -6.23 -8.72
N ARG A 23 -4.47 -5.83 -10.01
CA ARG A 23 -3.75 -6.56 -11.09
C ARG A 23 -2.50 -5.84 -11.57
N PHE A 24 -2.21 -4.66 -11.04
CA PHE A 24 -0.99 -3.97 -11.38
C PHE A 24 0.22 -4.79 -10.92
N VAL A 25 1.14 -5.06 -11.84
CA VAL A 25 2.41 -5.72 -11.56
C VAL A 25 3.51 -4.68 -11.78
N PRO A 26 4.24 -4.26 -10.74
CA PRO A 26 5.32 -3.29 -10.89
C PRO A 26 6.51 -3.90 -11.63
N ASP A 27 7.22 -3.08 -12.40
CA ASP A 27 8.51 -3.44 -12.99
C ASP A 27 9.59 -3.39 -11.89
N ILE A 28 9.85 -4.55 -11.29
CA ILE A 28 10.82 -4.67 -10.19
C ILE A 28 12.22 -4.34 -10.65
N ALA A 29 12.62 -4.74 -11.87
CA ALA A 29 13.95 -4.45 -12.39
C ALA A 29 14.16 -2.93 -12.53
N ALA A 30 13.17 -2.21 -13.06
CA ALA A 30 13.23 -0.76 -13.15
C ALA A 30 13.30 -0.09 -11.77
N LEU A 31 12.51 -0.57 -10.79
CA LEU A 31 12.55 -0.04 -9.42
C LEU A 31 13.89 -0.29 -8.73
N THR A 32 14.52 -1.44 -8.97
CA THR A 32 15.83 -1.79 -8.37
C THR A 32 16.99 -1.00 -8.95
N VAL A 33 17.00 -0.71 -10.26
CA VAL A 33 18.10 0.03 -10.90
C VAL A 33 17.93 1.56 -10.86
N ALA A 34 16.76 2.05 -10.45
CA ALA A 34 16.51 3.47 -10.33
C ALA A 34 17.44 4.11 -9.28
N PRO A 35 17.91 5.35 -9.50
CA PRO A 35 18.72 6.06 -8.50
C PRO A 35 17.89 6.54 -7.29
N THR A 36 16.57 6.36 -7.33
CA THR A 36 15.65 6.79 -6.28
C THR A 36 15.52 5.70 -5.21
N ARG A 37 15.70 6.08 -3.95
CA ARG A 37 15.44 5.21 -2.80
C ARG A 37 13.93 4.93 -2.68
N VAL A 38 13.53 3.67 -2.86
CA VAL A 38 12.14 3.22 -2.66
C VAL A 38 11.99 2.67 -1.25
N VAL A 39 10.96 3.12 -0.53
CA VAL A 39 10.59 2.61 0.79
C VAL A 39 9.15 2.16 0.76
N VAL A 40 8.89 0.92 1.18
CA VAL A 40 7.54 0.36 1.28
C VAL A 40 7.03 0.52 2.71
N GLY A 41 6.09 1.44 2.91
CA GLY A 41 5.45 1.67 4.21
C GLY A 41 4.17 0.86 4.40
N VAL A 42 3.95 0.33 5.60
CA VAL A 42 2.70 -0.35 6.00
C VAL A 42 2.21 0.17 7.34
N GLY A 43 0.90 0.25 7.55
CA GLY A 43 0.34 0.55 8.87
C GLY A 43 0.46 -0.67 9.79
N ALA A 44 0.97 -0.49 11.01
CA ALA A 44 1.14 -1.55 12.01
C ALA A 44 -0.17 -2.28 12.32
N ASP A 45 -1.31 -1.57 12.27
CA ASP A 45 -2.63 -2.14 12.55
C ASP A 45 -3.33 -2.70 11.29
N SER A 46 -2.62 -2.79 10.16
CA SER A 46 -3.20 -3.16 8.85
C SER A 46 -3.13 -4.65 8.52
N GLY A 47 -2.66 -5.52 9.41
CA GLY A 47 -2.33 -6.92 9.07
C GLY A 47 -3.45 -7.72 8.38
N GLY A 48 -4.72 -7.43 8.68
CA GLY A 48 -5.88 -8.07 8.04
C GLY A 48 -6.25 -7.52 6.65
N LEU A 49 -5.63 -6.43 6.21
CA LEU A 49 -5.99 -5.73 4.98
C LEU A 49 -5.23 -6.28 3.77
N VAL A 50 -5.91 -6.31 2.62
CA VAL A 50 -5.27 -6.70 1.34
C VAL A 50 -4.06 -5.82 1.01
N THR A 51 -4.12 -4.54 1.38
CA THR A 51 -3.05 -3.57 1.17
C THR A 51 -1.78 -3.92 1.95
N TYR A 52 -1.90 -4.43 3.17
CA TYR A 52 -0.76 -4.92 3.95
C TYR A 52 -0.08 -6.08 3.23
N ARG A 53 -0.85 -7.08 2.80
CA ARG A 53 -0.34 -8.25 2.06
C ARG A 53 0.39 -7.86 0.77
N THR A 54 -0.18 -6.96 -0.03
CA THR A 54 0.46 -6.51 -1.27
C THR A 54 1.71 -5.68 -1.03
N SER A 55 1.74 -4.87 0.03
CA SER A 55 2.93 -4.10 0.40
C SER A 55 4.06 -5.01 0.89
N VAL A 56 3.77 -6.02 1.72
CA VAL A 56 4.78 -7.02 2.13
C VAL A 56 5.35 -7.73 0.91
N ALA A 57 4.50 -8.19 -0.02
CA ALA A 57 4.96 -8.85 -1.26
C ALA A 57 5.84 -7.94 -2.13
N LEU A 58 5.52 -6.64 -2.25
CA LEU A 58 6.38 -5.69 -2.95
C LEU A 58 7.73 -5.50 -2.25
N ALA A 59 7.73 -5.39 -0.92
CA ALA A 59 8.96 -5.24 -0.14
C ALA A 59 9.88 -6.46 -0.31
N GLU A 60 9.32 -7.68 -0.27
CA GLU A 60 10.04 -8.93 -0.56
C GLU A 60 10.65 -8.94 -1.97
N LEU A 61 9.89 -8.53 -2.99
CA LEU A 61 10.38 -8.44 -4.37
C LEU A 61 11.53 -7.42 -4.52
N LEU A 62 11.51 -6.34 -3.75
CA LEU A 62 12.57 -5.33 -3.72
C LEU A 62 13.75 -5.73 -2.82
N GLY A 63 13.67 -6.87 -2.12
CA GLY A 63 14.73 -7.34 -1.22
C GLY A 63 14.89 -6.48 0.05
N THR A 64 13.83 -5.78 0.48
CA THR A 64 13.85 -4.92 1.66
C THR A 64 12.70 -5.25 2.61
N PRO A 65 12.88 -5.11 3.93
CA PRO A 65 11.75 -5.23 4.85
C PRO A 65 10.82 -4.01 4.69
N PRO A 66 9.49 -4.20 4.80
CA PRO A 66 8.57 -3.08 4.87
C PRO A 66 8.81 -2.28 6.17
N VAL A 67 8.57 -0.97 6.12
CA VAL A 67 8.66 -0.08 7.27
C VAL A 67 7.28 0.09 7.89
N GLU A 68 7.14 -0.23 9.17
CA GLU A 68 5.88 -0.03 9.89
C GLU A 68 5.70 1.45 10.28
N PHE A 69 4.51 1.97 9.97
CA PHE A 69 4.01 3.27 10.37
C PHE A 69 2.88 3.10 11.39
N PRO A 70 2.70 4.04 12.34
CA PRO A 70 1.61 3.98 13.30
C PRO A 70 0.23 4.00 12.64
N GLY A 71 -0.70 3.17 13.14
CA GLY A 71 -2.09 3.10 12.67
C GLY A 71 -2.32 2.08 11.56
N ASP A 72 -3.50 2.18 10.94
CA ASP A 72 -3.94 1.30 9.86
C ASP A 72 -3.63 1.90 8.47
N HIS A 73 -4.37 1.49 7.44
CA HIS A 73 -4.25 2.01 6.09
C HIS A 73 -4.48 3.54 6.00
N GLY A 74 -5.29 4.09 6.91
CA GLY A 74 -5.56 5.51 7.05
C GLY A 74 -4.80 6.17 8.21
N GLY A 75 -3.71 5.57 8.70
CA GLY A 75 -2.96 6.05 9.87
C GLY A 75 -2.48 7.51 9.76
N PHE A 76 -2.26 8.02 8.55
CA PHE A 76 -1.93 9.44 8.31
C PHE A 76 -3.10 10.41 8.57
N LEU A 77 -4.34 9.94 8.49
CA LEU A 77 -5.54 10.70 8.89
C LEU A 77 -5.81 10.54 10.39
N GLY A 78 -5.66 9.32 10.92
CA GLY A 78 -6.00 9.01 12.31
C GLY A 78 -4.94 9.43 13.33
N GLN A 79 -3.67 9.49 12.92
CA GLN A 79 -2.51 9.80 13.77
C GLN A 79 -1.48 10.68 13.02
N PRO A 80 -1.87 11.88 12.54
CA PRO A 80 -1.05 12.67 11.61
C PRO A 80 0.32 13.07 12.17
N GLU A 81 0.43 13.45 13.44
CA GLU A 81 1.71 13.85 14.06
C GLU A 81 2.69 12.67 14.13
N LYS A 82 2.20 11.51 14.61
CA LYS A 82 3.01 10.29 14.72
C LYS A 82 3.44 9.77 13.34
N PHE A 83 2.54 9.84 12.36
CA PHE A 83 2.87 9.52 10.97
C PHE A 83 3.96 10.44 10.43
N ALA A 84 3.83 11.76 10.63
CA ALA A 84 4.81 12.73 10.16
C ALA A 84 6.19 12.55 10.82
N GLU A 85 6.23 12.22 12.10
CA GLU A 85 7.48 11.87 12.80
C GLU A 85 8.13 10.62 12.19
N ALA A 86 7.37 9.54 12.03
CA ALA A 86 7.86 8.30 11.43
C ALA A 86 8.34 8.50 9.98
N LEU A 87 7.63 9.33 9.20
CA LEU A 87 7.98 9.66 7.82
C LEU A 87 9.32 10.39 7.75
N ARG A 88 9.50 11.45 8.55
CA ARG A 88 10.77 12.20 8.60
C ARG A 88 11.93 11.30 8.99
N ARG A 89 11.76 10.48 10.03
CA ARG A 89 12.78 9.52 10.47
C ARG A 89 13.16 8.53 9.35
N THR A 90 12.17 8.05 8.60
CA THR A 90 12.38 7.05 7.54
C THR A 90 13.10 7.62 6.31
N LEU A 91 12.78 8.86 5.93
CA LEU A 91 13.27 9.48 4.68
C LEU A 91 14.55 10.30 4.86
N THR A 92 14.95 10.62 6.09
CA THR A 92 16.15 11.42 6.37
C THR A 92 17.41 10.56 6.58
N VAL A 93 17.31 9.25 6.35
CA VAL A 93 18.44 8.30 6.40
C VAL A 93 19.18 8.26 5.07
#